data_AF-A0A3D3XK26-F1
#
_entry.id   AF-A0A3D3XK26-F1
#
_cell.length_a   1.000
_cell.length_b   1.000
_cell.length_c   1.000
_cell.angle_alpha   90.00
_cell.angle_beta   90.00
_cell.angle_gamma   90.00
#
_symmetry.space_group_name_H-M   'P 1'
#
loop_
_entity.id
_entity.type
_entity.pdbx_description
1 polymer ?
#
loop_
_entity_poly.entity_id
_entity_poly.type
_entity_poly.pdbx_seq_one_letter_code
_entity_poly.pdbx_strand_id
1 'polypeptide(L)' 'DQMAVHVPLSVEAQMEARLLMMAPNNIFSPSSGKPIMTPTQDITLGCYYLTAEPRQPRKKN' A
#
# COMPACT_ATOMS: atom_id res chain seq x y z
N ASP A 1 -0.96 14.45 11.84
CA ASP A 1 -1.33 15.35 10.73
C ASP A 1 -2.84 15.44 10.56
N GLN A 2 -3.32 16.44 9.84
CA GLN A 2 -4.73 16.66 9.57
C GLN A 2 -5.02 16.40 8.08
N MET A 3 -6.16 15.78 7.79
CA MET A 3 -6.63 15.58 6.41
C MET A 3 -8.02 16.21 6.25
N ALA A 4 -8.18 17.02 5.20
CA ALA A 4 -9.47 17.61 4.84
C ALA A 4 -10.36 16.57 4.13
N VAL A 5 -11.68 16.72 4.28
CA VAL A 5 -12.68 15.85 3.67
C VAL A 5 -13.58 16.68 2.78
N HIS A 6 -13.70 16.29 1.51
CA HIS A 6 -14.53 16.95 0.51
C HIS A 6 -15.53 15.95 -0.06
N VAL A 7 -16.77 16.38 -0.24
CA VAL A 7 -17.86 15.54 -0.76
C VAL A 7 -18.22 15.99 -2.18
N PRO A 8 -18.01 15.17 -3.22
CA PRO A 8 -18.45 15.50 -4.58
C PRO A 8 -19.98 15.43 -4.67
N LEU A 9 -20.60 16.44 -5.28
CA LEU A 9 -22.06 16.58 -5.29
C LEU A 9 -22.70 16.18 -6.62
N SER A 10 -22.18 16.62 -7.77
CA SER A 10 -22.77 16.30 -9.07
C SER A 10 -22.53 14.84 -9.46
N VAL A 11 -23.37 14.30 -10.35
CA VAL A 11 -23.23 12.91 -10.83
C VAL A 11 -21.89 12.73 -11.55
N GLU A 12 -21.49 13.73 -12.34
CA GLU A 12 -20.23 13.75 -13.08
C GLU A 12 -19.04 13.72 -12.12
N ALA A 13 -19.05 14.59 -11.09
CA ALA A 13 -17.99 14.64 -10.10
C ALA A 13 -17.88 13.35 -9.28
N GLN A 14 -19.01 12.74 -8.93
CA GLN A 14 -19.03 11.44 -8.25
C GLN A 14 -18.48 10.32 -9.14
N MET A 15 -18.83 10.32 -10.43
CA MET A 15 -18.31 9.35 -11.41
C MET A 15 -16.80 9.50 -11.59
N GLU A 16 -16.31 10.72 -11.76
CA GLU A 16 -14.87 11.01 -11.89
C GLU A 16 -14.10 10.57 -10.65
N ALA A 17 -14.59 10.91 -9.46
CA ALA A 17 -13.93 10.53 -8.20
C ALA A 17 -13.83 9.00 -8.06
N ARG A 18 -14.86 8.25 -8.46
CA ARG A 18 -14.86 6.79 -8.41
C ARG A 18 -13.99 6.15 -9.47
N LEU A 19 -14.00 6.69 -10.69
CA LEU A 19 -13.30 6.06 -11.82
C LEU A 19 -11.82 6.42 -11.84
N LEU A 20 -11.46 7.68 -11.56
CA LEU A 20 -10.10 8.19 -11.71
C LEU A 20 -9.39 8.38 -10.38
N MET A 21 -10.09 8.83 -9.34
CA MET A 21 -9.45 9.25 -8.08
C MET A 21 -9.49 8.18 -6.97
N MET A 22 -10.17 7.06 -7.18
CA MET A 22 -10.25 6.00 -6.17
C MET A 22 -8.87 5.36 -5.96
N ALA A 23 -8.50 5.08 -4.71
CA ALA A 23 -7.19 4.56 -4.33
C ALA A 23 -6.76 3.27 -5.08
N PRO A 24 -7.64 2.26 -5.29
CA PRO A 24 -7.26 1.03 -6.00
C PRO A 24 -6.85 1.25 -7.46
N ASN A 25 -7.25 2.36 -8.07
CA ASN A 25 -6.88 2.70 -9.45
C ASN A 25 -5.51 3.40 -9.53
N ASN A 26 -4.92 3.78 -8.40
CA ASN A 26 -3.71 4.60 -8.30
C ASN A 26 -2.56 3.85 -7.59
N ILE A 27 -2.27 2.61 -8.01
CA ILE A 27 -1.26 1.73 -7.37
C ILE A 27 0.18 1.94 -7.85
N PHE A 28 0.39 2.64 -8.97
CA PHE A 28 1.71 2.92 -9.55
C PHE A 28 2.02 4.43 -9.49
N SER A 29 3.30 4.76 -9.32
CA SER A 29 3.80 6.13 -9.39
C SER A 29 3.64 6.67 -10.81
N PRO A 30 2.96 7.82 -11.02
CA PRO A 30 2.79 8.40 -12.35
C PRO A 30 4.11 8.71 -13.06
N SER A 31 5.15 9.07 -12.30
CA SER A 31 6.46 9.47 -12.82
C SER A 31 7.38 8.31 -13.24
N SER A 32 7.20 7.12 -12.68
CA SER A 32 8.17 6.01 -12.82
C SER A 32 7.57 4.65 -13.13
N GLY A 33 6.24 4.50 -13.02
CA GLY A 33 5.55 3.22 -13.19
C GLY A 33 5.82 2.19 -12.10
N LYS A 34 6.65 2.51 -11.09
CA LYS A 34 6.93 1.62 -9.96
C LYS A 34 5.72 1.58 -9.01
N PRO A 35 5.45 0.44 -8.36
CA PRO A 35 4.37 0.34 -7.38
C PRO A 35 4.62 1.26 -6.19
N ILE A 36 3.59 1.98 -5.75
CA ILE A 36 3.61 2.85 -4.55
C ILE A 36 2.80 2.26 -3.38
N MET A 37 1.95 1.28 -3.66
CA MET A 37 1.15 0.55 -2.68
C MET A 37 1.84 -0.76 -2.27
N THR A 38 3.14 -0.72 -1.95
CA THR A 38 3.86 -1.90 -1.44
C THR A 38 3.67 -2.03 0.07
N PRO A 39 3.51 -3.24 0.63
CA PRO A 39 3.43 -3.43 2.07
C PRO A 39 4.65 -2.83 2.80
N THR A 40 4.44 -2.28 3.99
CA THR A 40 5.49 -1.67 4.82
C THR A 40 5.40 -2.10 6.27
N GLN A 41 6.48 -1.85 7.02
CA GLN A 41 6.54 -2.00 8.48
C GLN A 41 6.05 -3.38 8.95
N ASP A 42 4.93 -3.42 9.66
CA ASP A 42 4.44 -4.63 10.34
C ASP A 42 4.01 -5.72 9.36
N ILE A 43 3.46 -5.36 8.20
CA ILE A 43 3.07 -6.34 7.19
C ILE A 43 4.32 -7.06 6.65
N THR A 44 5.37 -6.30 6.33
CA THR A 44 6.64 -6.88 5.87
C THR A 44 7.31 -7.73 6.96
N LEU A 45 7.24 -7.30 8.22
CA LEU A 45 7.79 -8.06 9.35
C LEU A 45 7.04 -9.38 9.56
N GLY A 46 5.71 -9.35 9.52
CA GLY A 46 4.88 -10.53 9.65
C GLY A 46 5.13 -11.53 8.53
N CYS A 47 5.15 -11.08 7.28
CA CYS A 47 5.48 -11.93 6.13
C CYS A 47 6.88 -12.53 6.27
N TYR A 48 7.89 -11.74 6.66
CA TYR A 48 9.24 -12.24 6.87
C TYR A 48 9.30 -13.30 7.96
N TYR A 49 8.70 -13.05 9.12
CA TYR A 49 8.70 -14.00 10.23
C TYR A 49 8.06 -15.35 9.85
N LEU A 50 6.96 -15.33 9.10
CA LEU A 50 6.25 -16.54 8.68
C LEU A 50 6.97 -17.32 7.58
N THR A 51 7.86 -16.68 6.82
CA THR A 51 8.50 -17.27 5.64
C THR A 51 10.01 -17.47 5.79
N ALA A 52 10.62 -16.94 6.87
CA ALA A 52 12.03 -17.13 7.15
C ALA A 52 12.32 -18.59 7.55
N GLU A 53 13.45 -19.12 7.08
CA GLU A 53 13.92 -20.42 7.54
C GLU A 53 14.23 -20.39 9.04
N PRO A 54 13.98 -21.50 9.77
CA PRO A 54 14.37 -21.61 11.17
C PRO A 54 15.85 -21.30 11.34
N ARG A 55 16.18 -20.32 12.20
CA ARG A 55 17.57 -19.97 12.49
C ARG A 55 18.28 -21.21 13.03
N GLN A 56 19.24 -21.75 12.27
CA GLN A 56 20.02 -22.88 12.73
C GLN A 56 20.76 -22.51 14.03
N PRO A 57 20.72 -23.38 15.05
CA PRO A 57 21.44 -23.11 16.29
C PRO A 57 22.94 -23.01 15.98
N ARG A 58 23.56 -21.91 16.43
CA ARG A 58 25.00 -21.69 16.28
C ARG A 58 25.72 -22.83 16.99
N LYS A 59 26.42 -23.71 16.24
CA LYS A 59 27.30 -24.73 16.84
C LYS A 59 28.27 -24.02 17.78
N LYS A 60 28.15 -24.28 19.08
CA LYS A 60 29.16 -23.88 20.06
C LYS A 60 30.28 -24.90 19.93
N ASN A 61 31.44 -24.42 19.49
CA ASN A 61 32.71 -25.14 19.61
C ASN A 61 33.14 -25.15 21.09
#